data_AF-A0A1B9R043-F1
#
_entry.id   AF-A0A1B9R043-F1
#
_cell.length_a   1.000
_cell.length_b   1.000
_cell.length_c   1.000
_cell.angle_alpha   90.00
_cell.angle_beta   90.00
_cell.angle_gamma   90.00
#
_symmetry.space_group_name_H-M   'P 1'
#
loop_
_entity.id
_entity.type
_entity.pdbx_description
1 polymer ?
#
loop_
_entity_poly.entity_id
_entity_poly.type
_entity_poly.pdbx_seq_one_letter_code
_entity_poly.pdbx_strand_id
1 'polypeptide(L)'
;MILLLVLGLAGAGAGFYLFYWLPMQESGDVPPVAEEAPSDEVVEEPPQVIQEVITDYYVNTPTLGVRERPDREAFIERLLYRGAFVKILEQRDGWGRISVYYVYEDGGEEIAEWIPMEGLVEEAPVITKEERQETLTAYIDSSDDFNTHEVMFLTTTDALLKDETCTPGDFEELGGWVRSIRYSERDVYFVYCGGMKQADKIYLDVNSGETFYK
;
A
#
# COMPACT_ATOMS: atom_id res chain seq x y z
N MET A 1 47.87 49.92 11.80
CA MET A 1 47.18 48.82 11.07
C MET A 1 47.48 47.45 11.67
N ILE A 2 48.73 47.13 12.03
CA ILE A 2 49.09 45.85 12.68
C ILE A 2 48.45 45.68 14.06
N LEU A 3 48.35 46.76 14.85
CA LEU A 3 47.75 46.73 16.20
C LEU A 3 46.24 46.38 16.21
N LEU A 4 45.49 46.78 15.20
CA LEU A 4 44.06 46.45 15.06
C LEU A 4 43.86 44.98 14.62
N LEU A 5 44.80 44.45 13.85
CA LEU A 5 44.80 43.05 13.40
C LEU A 5 45.09 42.09 14.56
N VAL A 6 46.01 42.45 15.46
CA VAL A 6 46.29 41.67 16.68
C VAL A 6 45.12 41.73 17.66
N LEU A 7 44.47 42.89 17.81
CA LEU A 7 43.26 43.02 18.64
C LEU A 7 42.07 42.22 18.09
N GLY A 8 41.88 42.17 16.77
CA GLY A 8 40.84 41.36 16.13
C GLY A 8 41.05 39.86 16.30
N LEU A 9 42.29 39.39 16.15
CA LEU A 9 42.63 37.98 16.36
C LEU A 9 42.54 37.56 17.83
N ALA A 10 42.95 38.44 18.76
CA ALA A 10 42.79 38.20 20.19
C ALA A 10 41.30 38.18 20.62
N GLY A 11 40.47 39.06 20.05
CA GLY A 11 39.02 39.08 20.30
C GLY A 11 38.31 37.84 19.78
N ALA A 12 38.68 37.34 18.60
CA ALA A 12 38.13 36.10 18.04
C ALA A 12 38.51 34.86 18.87
N GLY A 13 39.76 34.78 19.35
CA GLY A 13 40.22 33.71 20.23
C GLY A 13 39.51 33.70 21.59
N ALA A 14 39.30 34.88 22.19
CA ALA A 14 38.57 35.02 23.45
C ALA A 14 37.08 34.63 23.30
N GLY A 15 36.45 34.99 22.18
CA GLY A 15 35.09 34.57 21.86
C GLY A 15 34.96 33.05 21.71
N PHE A 16 35.88 32.40 20.99
CA PHE A 16 35.88 30.94 20.85
C PHE A 16 36.08 30.22 22.19
N TYR A 17 36.97 30.72 23.04
CA TYR A 17 37.22 30.13 24.36
C TYR A 17 35.99 30.23 25.28
N LEU A 18 35.35 31.40 25.35
CA LEU A 18 34.20 31.64 26.24
C LEU A 18 32.90 30.95 25.77
N PHE A 19 32.64 30.92 24.46
CA PHE A 19 31.36 30.40 23.92
C PHE A 19 31.39 28.94 23.47
N TYR A 20 32.56 28.36 23.22
CA TYR A 20 32.67 26.98 22.75
C TYR A 20 33.44 26.07 23.71
N TRP A 21 34.53 26.55 24.30
CA TRP A 21 35.42 25.71 25.12
C TRP A 21 35.03 25.65 26.61
N LEU A 22 34.66 26.79 27.21
CA LEU A 22 34.14 26.86 28.59
C LEU A 22 32.84 26.07 28.82
N PRO A 23 31.81 26.12 27.95
CA PRO A 23 30.62 25.31 28.14
C PRO A 23 30.92 23.80 28.08
N MET A 24 31.93 23.38 27.31
CA MET A 24 32.42 21.98 27.32
C MET A 24 33.15 21.58 28.61
N GLN A 25 33.69 22.56 29.36
CA GLN A 25 34.39 22.32 30.62
C GLN A 25 33.44 22.35 31.84
N GLU A 26 32.38 23.17 31.78
CA GLU A 26 31.31 23.18 32.76
C GLU A 26 30.31 22.04 32.56
N SER A 27 30.10 21.58 31.31
CA SER A 27 29.51 20.27 31.02
C SER A 27 30.55 19.18 31.29
N GLY A 28 30.80 18.92 32.56
CA GLY A 28 31.53 17.74 33.01
C GLY A 28 30.75 16.45 32.70
N ASP A 29 30.52 16.15 31.42
CA ASP A 29 30.05 14.84 30.95
C ASP A 29 31.27 13.92 30.82
N VAL A 30 31.86 13.62 31.97
CA VAL A 30 32.55 12.35 32.19
C VAL A 30 31.50 11.45 32.86
N PRO A 31 30.97 10.42 32.17
CA PRO A 31 30.09 9.46 32.84
C PRO A 31 30.86 8.78 33.98
N PRO A 32 30.19 8.50 35.12
CA PRO A 32 30.84 7.94 36.29
C PRO A 32 31.40 6.56 35.95
N VAL A 33 32.66 6.32 36.33
CA VAL A 33 33.16 4.96 36.55
C VAL A 33 32.34 4.38 37.71
N ALA A 34 31.22 3.74 37.36
CA ALA A 34 30.46 2.90 38.26
C ALA A 34 31.06 1.49 38.20
N GLU A 35 31.35 0.95 39.37
CA GLU A 35 31.83 -0.41 39.64
C GLU A 35 31.30 -1.45 38.65
N GLU A 36 32.21 -2.24 38.08
CA GLU A 36 31.91 -3.46 37.34
C GLU A 36 31.12 -4.43 38.25
N ALA A 37 29.80 -4.43 38.11
CA ALA A 37 29.01 -5.64 38.35
C ALA A 37 29.28 -6.62 37.20
N PRO A 38 29.30 -7.95 37.44
CA PRO A 38 29.56 -8.90 36.37
C PRO A 38 28.45 -8.79 35.34
N SER A 39 28.78 -8.23 34.17
CA SER A 39 27.90 -8.17 33.02
C SER A 39 27.74 -9.59 32.49
N ASP A 40 26.52 -10.12 32.54
CA ASP A 40 26.14 -11.21 31.65
C ASP A 40 26.46 -10.75 30.21
N GLU A 41 27.29 -11.53 29.52
CA GLU A 41 27.64 -11.31 28.12
C GLU A 41 26.35 -11.29 27.30
N VAL A 42 25.88 -10.09 26.94
CA VAL A 42 24.92 -9.92 25.85
C VAL A 42 25.68 -10.30 24.60
N VAL A 43 25.46 -11.53 24.15
CA VAL A 43 25.85 -11.98 22.81
C VAL A 43 25.15 -11.05 21.84
N GLU A 44 25.86 -10.06 21.29
CA GLU A 44 25.38 -9.32 20.13
C GLU A 44 25.26 -10.32 18.98
N GLU A 45 24.03 -10.71 18.68
CA GLU A 45 23.74 -11.44 17.46
C GLU A 45 24.22 -10.60 16.27
N PRO A 46 24.94 -11.20 15.30
CA PRO A 46 25.44 -10.46 14.16
C PRO A 46 24.27 -9.80 13.40
N PRO A 47 24.48 -8.60 12.82
CA PRO A 47 23.43 -7.91 12.08
C PRO A 47 22.90 -8.83 10.99
N GLN A 48 21.59 -9.10 11.04
CA GLN A 48 20.93 -9.91 10.02
C GLN A 48 21.12 -9.23 8.67
N VAL A 49 21.80 -9.91 7.75
CA VAL A 49 21.99 -9.44 6.38
C VAL A 49 20.62 -9.46 5.71
N ILE A 50 19.99 -8.29 5.59
CA ILE A 50 18.75 -8.11 4.81
C ILE A 50 19.13 -8.37 3.35
N GLN A 51 18.79 -9.56 2.84
CA GLN A 51 18.98 -9.86 1.44
C GLN A 51 17.90 -9.11 0.65
N GLU A 52 18.30 -8.13 -0.16
CA GLU A 52 17.44 -7.51 -1.17
C GLU A 52 17.14 -8.55 -2.27
N VAL A 53 16.18 -9.43 -1.97
CA VAL A 53 15.68 -10.43 -2.92
C VAL A 53 14.61 -9.75 -3.76
N ILE A 54 15.03 -9.13 -4.87
CA ILE A 54 14.09 -8.63 -5.88
C ILE A 54 13.53 -9.83 -6.63
N THR A 55 12.29 -10.22 -6.33
CA THR A 55 11.62 -11.35 -6.98
C THR A 55 10.18 -11.00 -7.31
N ASP A 56 9.75 -11.53 -8.45
CA ASP A 56 8.44 -11.29 -9.02
C ASP A 56 7.46 -12.39 -8.55
N TYR A 57 6.27 -11.97 -8.13
CA TYR A 57 5.22 -12.86 -7.64
C TYR A 57 3.86 -12.43 -8.19
N TYR A 58 2.89 -13.33 -8.06
CA TYR A 58 1.49 -13.12 -8.37
C TYR A 58 0.62 -13.47 -7.16
N VAL A 59 -0.46 -12.73 -6.98
CA VAL A 59 -1.46 -13.00 -5.93
C VAL A 59 -2.28 -14.24 -6.29
N ASN A 60 -2.36 -15.22 -5.40
CA ASN A 60 -3.13 -16.46 -5.60
C ASN A 60 -4.46 -16.47 -4.84
N THR A 61 -4.57 -15.69 -3.78
CA THR A 61 -5.83 -15.54 -3.02
C THR A 61 -6.83 -14.65 -3.79
N PRO A 62 -8.15 -14.77 -3.54
CA PRO A 62 -9.14 -13.88 -4.17
C PRO A 62 -8.81 -12.40 -3.96
N THR A 63 -8.47 -12.05 -2.72
CA THR A 63 -7.96 -10.74 -2.32
C THR A 63 -6.76 -10.90 -1.38
N LEU A 64 -5.87 -9.90 -1.37
CA LEU A 64 -4.70 -9.82 -0.52
C LEU A 64 -4.53 -8.39 -0.03
N GLY A 65 -4.55 -8.19 1.29
CA GLY A 65 -4.39 -6.86 1.89
C GLY A 65 -2.94 -6.40 1.91
N VAL A 66 -2.71 -5.18 1.42
CA VAL A 66 -1.46 -4.42 1.55
C VAL A 66 -1.53 -3.61 2.83
N ARG A 67 -0.47 -3.69 3.63
CA ARG A 67 -0.43 -3.11 4.98
C ARG A 67 0.77 -2.20 5.18
N GLU A 68 0.65 -1.25 6.09
CA GLU A 68 1.73 -0.31 6.42
C GLU A 68 2.89 -0.96 7.19
N ARG A 69 2.67 -2.14 7.78
CA ARG A 69 3.64 -2.90 8.58
C ARG A 69 3.48 -4.40 8.36
N PRO A 70 4.56 -5.20 8.58
CA PRO A 70 4.51 -6.66 8.49
C PRO A 70 3.84 -7.27 9.74
N ASP A 71 2.60 -6.86 9.98
CA ASP A 71 1.78 -7.27 11.11
C ASP A 71 0.37 -7.59 10.62
N ARG A 72 -0.19 -8.72 11.08
CA ARG A 72 -1.53 -9.17 10.71
C ARG A 72 -2.63 -8.25 11.25
N GLU A 73 -2.33 -7.48 12.30
CA GLU A 73 -3.24 -6.51 12.91
C GLU A 73 -3.08 -5.09 12.33
N ALA A 74 -2.06 -4.83 11.51
CA ALA A 74 -1.84 -3.52 10.89
C ALA A 74 -2.97 -3.13 9.93
N PHE A 75 -3.19 -1.83 9.74
CA PHE A 75 -4.20 -1.32 8.81
C PHE A 75 -3.97 -1.82 7.37
N ILE A 76 -5.06 -2.19 6.69
CA ILE A 76 -5.02 -2.57 5.28
C ILE A 76 -5.25 -1.31 4.46
N GLU A 77 -4.19 -0.79 3.83
CA GLU A 77 -4.24 0.42 3.01
C GLU A 77 -5.02 0.18 1.71
N ARG A 78 -4.82 -0.97 1.09
CA ARG A 78 -5.49 -1.36 -0.16
C ARG A 78 -5.53 -2.88 -0.35
N LEU A 79 -6.39 -3.31 -1.27
CA LEU A 79 -6.51 -4.71 -1.67
C LEU A 79 -5.83 -4.95 -3.02
N LEU A 80 -5.15 -6.08 -3.12
CA LEU A 80 -4.72 -6.68 -4.38
C LEU A 80 -5.64 -7.85 -4.71
N TYR A 81 -5.91 -8.07 -5.98
CA TYR A 81 -6.79 -9.15 -6.44
C TYR A 81 -6.00 -10.29 -7.04
N ARG A 82 -6.60 -11.49 -7.08
CA ARG A 82 -5.99 -12.68 -7.71
C ARG A 82 -5.41 -12.35 -9.09
N GLY A 83 -4.19 -12.81 -9.33
CA GLY A 83 -3.43 -12.57 -10.56
C GLY A 83 -2.69 -11.25 -10.61
N ALA A 84 -2.86 -10.36 -9.61
CA ALA A 84 -2.09 -9.12 -9.53
C ALA A 84 -0.59 -9.45 -9.42
N PHE A 85 0.20 -8.79 -10.27
CA PHE A 85 1.66 -8.87 -10.26
C PHE A 85 2.22 -7.97 -9.16
N VAL A 86 3.17 -8.49 -8.38
CA VAL A 86 3.87 -7.75 -7.35
C VAL A 86 5.37 -8.02 -7.42
N LYS A 87 6.15 -6.97 -7.19
CA LYS A 87 7.59 -7.06 -7.06
C LYS A 87 7.96 -6.95 -5.58
N ILE A 88 8.50 -8.03 -5.03
CA ILE A 88 8.99 -8.04 -3.65
C ILE A 88 10.38 -7.43 -3.64
N LEU A 89 10.61 -6.46 -2.76
CA LEU A 89 11.88 -5.76 -2.56
C LEU A 89 12.66 -6.34 -1.38
N GLU A 90 11.95 -6.89 -0.40
CA GLU A 90 12.51 -7.47 0.82
C GLU A 90 11.58 -8.56 1.33
N GLN A 91 12.15 -9.65 1.85
CA GLN A 91 11.40 -10.73 2.51
C GLN A 91 11.91 -10.90 3.93
N ARG A 92 10.99 -10.90 4.91
CA ARG A 92 11.30 -11.22 6.31
C ARG A 92 10.09 -11.80 7.02
N ASP A 93 10.30 -12.82 7.85
CA ASP A 93 9.28 -13.39 8.75
C ASP A 93 7.93 -13.71 8.09
N GLY A 94 7.94 -14.17 6.84
CA GLY A 94 6.73 -14.49 6.07
C GLY A 94 6.03 -13.29 5.42
N TRP A 95 6.67 -12.12 5.42
CA TRP A 95 6.20 -10.89 4.78
C TRP A 95 7.11 -10.46 3.63
N GLY A 96 6.49 -9.91 2.60
CA GLY A 96 7.17 -9.25 1.49
C GLY A 96 6.90 -7.75 1.49
N ARG A 97 7.95 -6.93 1.45
CA ARG A 97 7.84 -5.49 1.23
C ARG A 97 7.75 -5.20 -0.26
N ILE A 98 6.83 -4.33 -0.67
CA ILE A 98 6.60 -4.02 -2.10
C ILE A 98 6.83 -2.55 -2.46
N SER A 99 7.02 -1.67 -1.48
CA SER A 99 7.40 -0.27 -1.69
C SER A 99 8.74 0.03 -1.02
N VAL A 100 9.41 1.11 -1.43
CA VAL A 100 10.47 1.70 -0.60
C VAL A 100 9.92 2.15 0.75
N TYR A 101 10.78 2.41 1.73
CA TYR A 101 10.37 3.11 2.94
C TYR A 101 10.05 4.58 2.62
N TYR A 102 9.00 5.12 3.19
CA TYR A 102 8.58 6.51 3.04
C TYR A 102 7.96 7.03 4.34
N VAL A 103 7.82 8.35 4.42
CA VAL A 103 7.26 9.06 5.57
C VAL A 103 6.15 9.99 5.06
N TYR A 104 5.00 10.02 5.74
CA TYR A 104 3.89 10.90 5.35
C TYR A 104 4.15 12.38 5.70
N GLU A 105 4.81 12.66 6.83
CA GLU A 105 5.07 14.01 7.33
C GLU A 105 6.52 14.13 7.82
N ASP A 106 7.10 15.33 7.73
CA ASP A 106 8.48 15.57 8.18
C ASP A 106 8.66 15.21 9.67
N GLY A 107 9.54 14.24 9.95
CA GLY A 107 9.78 13.73 11.30
C GLY A 107 8.81 12.63 11.76
N GLY A 108 7.93 12.15 10.87
CA GLY A 108 7.08 10.99 11.10
C GLY A 108 7.83 9.66 11.09
N GLU A 109 7.10 8.58 11.35
CA GLU A 109 7.64 7.21 11.31
C GLU A 109 7.85 6.74 9.86
N GLU A 110 8.98 6.07 9.59
CA GLU A 110 9.20 5.40 8.31
C GLU A 110 8.30 4.16 8.21
N ILE A 111 7.50 4.11 7.16
CA ILE A 111 6.62 2.98 6.85
C ILE A 111 6.90 2.44 5.45
N ALA A 112 6.34 1.27 5.14
CA ALA A 112 6.37 0.72 3.80
C ALA A 112 5.12 -0.16 3.56
N GLU A 113 4.87 -0.53 2.32
CA GLU A 113 3.82 -1.46 1.96
C GLU A 113 4.30 -2.90 2.11
N TRP A 114 3.56 -3.70 2.88
CA TRP A 114 3.84 -5.10 3.19
C TRP A 114 2.67 -6.00 2.83
N ILE A 115 2.97 -7.20 2.33
CA ILE A 115 2.01 -8.25 2.01
C ILE A 115 2.46 -9.59 2.59
N PRO A 116 1.53 -10.47 3.01
CA PRO A 116 1.91 -11.78 3.52
C PRO A 116 2.28 -12.71 2.35
N MET A 117 3.42 -13.39 2.48
CA MET A 117 3.97 -14.25 1.43
C MET A 117 3.12 -15.50 1.19
N GLU A 118 2.33 -15.94 2.16
CA GLU A 118 1.45 -17.12 2.07
C GLU A 118 0.41 -17.03 0.94
N GLY A 119 0.07 -15.81 0.51
CA GLY A 119 -0.89 -15.55 -0.56
C GLY A 119 -0.27 -15.42 -1.96
N LEU A 120 1.04 -15.66 -2.10
CA LEU A 120 1.80 -15.38 -3.32
C LEU A 120 2.34 -16.67 -3.98
N VAL A 121 2.48 -16.61 -5.29
CA VAL A 121 3.07 -17.66 -6.14
C VAL A 121 4.01 -17.03 -7.17
N GLU A 122 5.10 -17.71 -7.53
CA GLU A 122 6.09 -17.18 -8.49
C GLU A 122 5.57 -17.20 -9.94
N GLU A 123 4.75 -18.18 -10.27
CA GLU A 123 4.11 -18.30 -11.59
C GLU A 123 2.67 -17.80 -11.53
N ALA A 124 2.24 -17.09 -12.57
CA ALA A 124 0.87 -16.59 -12.65
C ALA A 124 -0.15 -17.74 -12.52
N PRO A 125 -1.12 -17.66 -11.60
CA PRO A 125 -2.08 -18.73 -11.40
C PRO A 125 -2.96 -18.91 -12.66
N VAL A 126 -3.17 -20.17 -13.05
CA VAL A 126 -4.13 -20.50 -14.11
C VAL A 126 -5.53 -20.47 -13.51
N ILE A 127 -6.29 -19.42 -13.82
CA ILE A 127 -7.67 -19.26 -13.32
C ILE A 127 -8.62 -20.05 -14.22
N THR A 128 -9.33 -21.02 -13.64
CA THR A 128 -10.36 -21.78 -14.36
C THR A 128 -11.59 -20.90 -14.68
N LYS A 129 -12.45 -21.37 -15.59
CA LYS A 129 -13.67 -20.62 -15.93
C LYS A 129 -14.61 -20.53 -14.73
N GLU A 130 -14.68 -21.61 -13.96
CA GLU A 130 -15.49 -21.75 -12.77
C GLU A 130 -15.00 -20.79 -11.68
N GLU A 131 -13.69 -20.76 -11.37
CA GLU A 131 -13.12 -19.80 -10.41
C GLU A 131 -13.30 -18.35 -10.86
N ARG A 132 -13.19 -18.07 -12.16
CA ARG A 132 -13.44 -16.73 -12.70
C ARG A 132 -14.89 -16.33 -12.48
N GLN A 133 -15.83 -17.23 -12.76
CA GLN A 133 -17.26 -16.98 -12.54
C GLN A 133 -17.56 -16.76 -11.05
N GLU A 134 -17.05 -17.60 -10.15
CA GLU A 134 -17.21 -17.42 -8.70
C GLU A 134 -16.67 -16.07 -8.23
N THR A 135 -15.49 -15.68 -8.73
CA THR A 135 -14.87 -14.39 -8.41
C THR A 135 -15.72 -13.22 -8.90
N LEU A 136 -16.21 -13.28 -10.13
CA LEU A 136 -17.08 -12.25 -10.70
C LEU A 136 -18.40 -12.15 -9.93
N THR A 137 -19.03 -13.28 -9.63
CA THR A 137 -20.26 -13.34 -8.83
C THR A 137 -20.05 -12.69 -7.48
N ALA A 138 -18.93 -12.95 -6.80
CA ALA A 138 -18.64 -12.34 -5.50
C ALA A 138 -18.58 -10.80 -5.54
N TYR A 139 -18.25 -10.19 -6.69
CA TYR A 139 -18.23 -8.73 -6.83
C TYR A 139 -19.61 -8.12 -7.08
N ILE A 140 -20.57 -8.89 -7.61
CA ILE A 140 -21.82 -8.35 -8.16
C ILE A 140 -23.08 -9.10 -7.72
N ASP A 141 -22.98 -10.05 -6.78
CA ASP A 141 -24.11 -10.87 -6.31
C ASP A 141 -25.25 -10.04 -5.69
N SER A 142 -24.92 -8.84 -5.23
CA SER A 142 -25.82 -7.88 -4.60
C SER A 142 -26.41 -6.88 -5.61
N SER A 143 -26.22 -7.12 -6.92
CA SER A 143 -26.80 -6.31 -7.99
C SER A 143 -28.32 -6.36 -7.95
N ASP A 144 -28.96 -5.26 -8.36
CA ASP A 144 -30.39 -5.24 -8.62
C ASP A 144 -30.74 -6.26 -9.71
N ASP A 145 -31.76 -7.08 -9.46
CA ASP A 145 -32.25 -8.10 -10.38
C ASP A 145 -31.18 -9.11 -10.86
N PHE A 146 -30.15 -9.37 -10.04
CA PHE A 146 -29.01 -10.25 -10.38
C PHE A 146 -29.45 -11.59 -10.98
N ASN A 147 -30.34 -12.33 -10.30
CA ASN A 147 -30.79 -13.65 -10.76
C ASN A 147 -31.48 -13.62 -12.14
N THR A 148 -32.05 -12.48 -12.55
CA THR A 148 -32.73 -12.32 -13.84
C THR A 148 -31.73 -12.05 -14.96
N HIS A 149 -30.64 -11.33 -14.66
CA HIS A 149 -29.69 -10.83 -15.65
C HIS A 149 -28.25 -11.33 -15.44
N GLU A 150 -28.07 -12.39 -14.66
CA GLU A 150 -26.78 -12.95 -14.22
C GLU A 150 -25.77 -13.06 -15.37
N VAL A 151 -26.16 -13.69 -16.47
CA VAL A 151 -25.28 -13.92 -17.63
C VAL A 151 -24.74 -12.59 -18.19
N MET A 152 -25.60 -11.58 -18.29
CA MET A 152 -25.24 -10.28 -18.85
C MET A 152 -24.37 -9.47 -17.89
N PHE A 153 -24.69 -9.50 -16.60
CA PHE A 153 -23.88 -8.85 -15.58
C PHE A 153 -22.48 -9.47 -15.50
N LEU A 154 -22.37 -10.80 -15.41
CA LEU A 154 -21.08 -11.48 -15.36
C LEU A 154 -20.25 -11.21 -16.62
N THR A 155 -20.86 -11.29 -17.80
CA THR A 155 -20.13 -11.07 -19.07
C THR A 155 -19.64 -9.62 -19.18
N THR A 156 -20.47 -8.65 -18.81
CA THR A 156 -20.12 -7.22 -18.91
C THR A 156 -19.08 -6.85 -17.86
N THR A 157 -19.26 -7.30 -16.61
CA THR A 157 -18.27 -7.09 -15.54
C THR A 157 -16.93 -7.71 -15.92
N ASP A 158 -16.91 -8.93 -16.48
CA ASP A 158 -15.67 -9.56 -16.94
C ASP A 158 -14.96 -8.73 -18.03
N ALA A 159 -15.72 -8.17 -18.97
CA ALA A 159 -15.19 -7.31 -20.02
C ALA A 159 -14.57 -6.03 -19.45
N LEU A 160 -15.32 -5.34 -18.58
CA LEU A 160 -14.89 -4.08 -17.94
C LEU A 160 -13.67 -4.24 -17.02
N LEU A 161 -13.50 -5.42 -16.41
CA LEU A 161 -12.31 -5.73 -15.62
C LEU A 161 -11.10 -6.07 -16.50
N LYS A 162 -11.33 -6.70 -17.65
CA LYS A 162 -10.25 -7.10 -18.59
C LYS A 162 -9.69 -5.93 -19.39
N ASP A 163 -10.52 -4.95 -19.70
CA ASP A 163 -10.11 -3.74 -20.41
C ASP A 163 -9.64 -2.61 -19.46
N GLU A 164 -9.58 -2.90 -18.16
CA GLU A 164 -9.16 -1.98 -17.09
C GLU A 164 -10.04 -0.72 -16.97
N THR A 165 -11.25 -0.72 -17.55
CA THR A 165 -12.23 0.37 -17.37
C THR A 165 -12.73 0.43 -15.94
N CYS A 166 -12.88 -0.74 -15.31
CA CYS A 166 -13.29 -0.87 -13.91
C CYS A 166 -12.29 -1.75 -13.16
N THR A 167 -12.24 -1.55 -11.86
CA THR A 167 -11.57 -2.42 -10.89
C THR A 167 -12.62 -3.22 -10.12
N PRO A 168 -12.26 -4.33 -9.45
CA PRO A 168 -13.24 -5.05 -8.65
C PRO A 168 -13.84 -4.20 -7.52
N GLY A 169 -13.04 -3.29 -6.94
CA GLY A 169 -13.49 -2.37 -5.89
C GLY A 169 -14.64 -1.45 -6.32
N ASP A 170 -14.67 -1.07 -7.60
CA ASP A 170 -15.75 -0.24 -8.17
C ASP A 170 -17.12 -0.94 -8.09
N PHE A 171 -17.15 -2.27 -8.19
CA PHE A 171 -18.37 -3.05 -8.02
C PHE A 171 -18.72 -3.26 -6.54
N GLU A 172 -17.70 -3.45 -5.68
CA GLU A 172 -17.89 -3.61 -4.23
C GLU A 172 -18.54 -2.37 -3.58
N GLU A 173 -18.24 -1.15 -4.06
CA GLU A 173 -18.81 0.09 -3.52
C GLU A 173 -20.34 0.12 -3.52
N LEU A 174 -20.97 -0.47 -4.54
CA LEU A 174 -22.44 -0.51 -4.69
C LEU A 174 -23.02 -1.92 -4.51
N GLY A 175 -22.19 -2.94 -4.35
CA GLY A 175 -22.60 -4.35 -4.43
C GLY A 175 -22.93 -4.81 -5.86
N GLY A 176 -22.44 -4.10 -6.88
CA GLY A 176 -22.63 -4.43 -8.29
C GLY A 176 -23.49 -3.43 -9.06
N TRP A 177 -24.35 -3.95 -9.94
CA TRP A 177 -25.15 -3.17 -10.89
C TRP A 177 -26.43 -2.64 -10.25
N VAL A 178 -26.65 -1.33 -10.35
CA VAL A 178 -27.81 -0.64 -9.75
C VAL A 178 -28.82 -0.24 -10.82
N ARG A 179 -30.10 -0.51 -10.61
CA ARG A 179 -31.17 -0.21 -11.56
C ARG A 179 -31.32 1.29 -11.79
N SER A 180 -31.31 1.70 -13.06
CA SER A 180 -31.48 3.11 -13.41
C SER A 180 -32.93 3.56 -13.41
N ILE A 181 -33.26 4.52 -12.54
CA ILE A 181 -34.57 5.20 -12.55
C ILE A 181 -34.77 6.15 -13.75
N ARG A 182 -33.69 6.55 -14.44
CA ARG A 182 -33.76 7.47 -15.60
C ARG A 182 -34.27 6.78 -16.86
N TYR A 183 -34.10 5.46 -16.93
CA TYR A 183 -34.50 4.62 -18.05
C TYR A 183 -35.52 3.61 -17.54
N SER A 184 -36.70 4.08 -17.14
CA SER A 184 -37.74 3.23 -16.55
C SER A 184 -38.40 2.29 -17.56
N GLU A 185 -38.36 2.62 -18.85
CA GLU A 185 -38.95 1.82 -19.94
C GLU A 185 -37.99 0.78 -20.53
N ARG A 186 -36.73 0.78 -20.09
CA ARG A 186 -35.67 -0.14 -20.55
C ARG A 186 -34.97 -0.76 -19.35
N ASP A 187 -34.50 -2.00 -19.46
CA ASP A 187 -33.72 -2.62 -18.39
C ASP A 187 -32.28 -2.10 -18.44
N VAL A 188 -32.08 -0.95 -17.83
CA VAL A 188 -30.78 -0.27 -17.76
C VAL A 188 -30.30 -0.22 -16.32
N TYR A 189 -29.06 -0.62 -16.13
CA TYR A 189 -28.37 -0.62 -14.85
C TYR A 189 -27.13 0.26 -14.96
N PHE A 190 -26.51 0.58 -13.84
CA PHE A 190 -25.28 1.35 -13.82
C PHE A 190 -24.36 0.94 -12.69
N VAL A 191 -23.08 1.25 -12.88
CA VAL A 191 -22.03 1.23 -11.85
C VAL A 191 -21.20 2.51 -11.98
N TYR A 192 -20.40 2.81 -10.97
CA TYR A 192 -19.39 3.86 -11.02
C TYR A 192 -18.01 3.22 -11.05
N CYS A 193 -17.18 3.57 -12.02
CA CYS A 193 -15.82 3.06 -12.15
C CYS A 193 -14.82 4.22 -12.14
N GLY A 194 -13.95 4.27 -11.13
CA GLY A 194 -13.01 5.38 -10.91
C GLY A 194 -13.53 6.49 -9.99
N GLY A 195 -14.63 6.24 -9.28
CA GLY A 195 -15.20 7.12 -8.25
C GLY A 195 -16.63 7.59 -8.54
N MET A 196 -17.22 8.35 -7.62
CA MET A 196 -18.66 8.64 -7.60
C MET A 196 -19.11 9.84 -8.45
N LYS A 197 -18.37 10.20 -9.51
CA LYS A 197 -18.75 11.32 -10.40
C LYS A 197 -19.61 10.84 -11.55
N GLN A 198 -20.37 11.75 -12.15
CA GLN A 198 -21.20 11.42 -13.32
C GLN A 198 -20.35 10.94 -14.51
N ALA A 199 -19.10 11.41 -14.65
CA ALA A 199 -18.19 10.97 -15.71
C ALA A 199 -17.73 9.51 -15.55
N ASP A 200 -17.70 9.02 -14.31
CA ASP A 200 -17.27 7.68 -13.93
C ASP A 200 -18.45 6.69 -14.01
N LYS A 201 -19.64 7.17 -14.38
CA LYS A 201 -20.86 6.38 -14.42
C LYS A 201 -21.00 5.65 -15.74
N ILE A 202 -21.01 4.32 -15.67
CA ILE A 202 -21.22 3.44 -16.81
C ILE A 202 -22.62 2.86 -16.73
N TYR A 203 -23.37 2.97 -17.81
CA TYR A 203 -24.67 2.33 -17.97
C TYR A 203 -24.56 1.05 -18.77
N LEU A 204 -25.37 0.05 -18.45
CA LEU A 204 -25.54 -1.19 -19.19
C LEU A 204 -27.02 -1.36 -19.54
N ASP A 205 -27.34 -1.52 -20.82
CA ASP A 205 -28.62 -2.10 -21.24
C ASP A 205 -28.48 -3.62 -21.29
N VAL A 206 -29.17 -4.33 -20.39
CA VAL A 206 -29.02 -5.79 -20.27
C VAL A 206 -29.68 -6.56 -21.41
N ASN A 207 -30.57 -5.92 -22.19
CA ASN A 207 -31.20 -6.58 -23.33
C ASN A 207 -30.31 -6.57 -24.57
N SER A 208 -29.52 -5.50 -24.78
CA SER A 208 -28.59 -5.39 -25.91
C SER A 208 -27.14 -5.76 -25.56
N GLY A 209 -26.76 -5.66 -24.28
CA GLY A 209 -25.37 -5.78 -23.83
C GLY A 209 -24.52 -4.54 -24.12
N GLU A 210 -25.14 -3.43 -24.50
CA GLU A 210 -24.42 -2.18 -24.78
C GLU A 210 -24.10 -1.45 -23.48
N THR A 211 -22.82 -1.11 -23.31
CA THR A 211 -22.37 -0.17 -22.28
C THR A 211 -22.23 1.24 -22.85
N PHE A 212 -22.69 2.26 -22.12
CA PHE A 212 -22.63 3.66 -22.57
C PHE A 212 -22.48 4.66 -21.41
N TYR A 213 -22.07 5.89 -21.76
CA TYR A 213 -21.84 7.01 -20.84
C TYR A 213 -22.85 8.13 -21.06
N LYS A 214 -23.01 9.04 -20.09
CA LYS A 214 -23.89 10.21 -20.20
C LYS A 214 -23.41 11.42 -19.41
#